data_AF-A0A518IF28-F1
#
_entry.id   AF-A0A518IF28-F1
#
_cell.length_a   1.000
_cell.length_b   1.000
_cell.length_c   1.000
_cell.angle_alpha   90.00
_cell.angle_beta   90.00
_cell.angle_gamma   90.00
#
_symmetry.space_group_name_H-M   'P 1'
#
loop_
_entity.id
_entity.type
_entity.pdbx_description
1 polymer ?
#
loop_
_entity_poly.entity_id
_entity_poly.type
_entity_poly.pdbx_seq_one_letter_code
_entity_poly.pdbx_strand_id
1 'polypeptide(L)'
;MQYYQEHIERLSLSEMMRSNPKRPLLTFIIWLLLKSCIGSVKPSICAVKETAEENLIERDQIPQQAQSDIESILEELESHGFVDPLFEGLKSGNCDIELKLEGVSVISRHKSGDCVACIAVRISEGDDSSPFRSLQTFVDPENVIVTMTASKVFNDTPGCDVTYCNAESLAELIPRHRQRVAELGHVFEVIRSQEEMLEWRQLSFERTIAAKVKRGYFTRHIPDGPDLPDIIDYEPPQKDVEKRANRYIQLMIFLVAFAITIIIVMARHNR
;
A
#
# COMPACT_ATOMS: atom_id res chain seq x y z
N MET A 1 4.82 -0.39 -19.60
CA MET A 1 4.23 -0.99 -18.37
C MET A 1 4.75 -2.42 -18.21
N GLN A 2 5.17 -2.79 -16.99
CA GLN A 2 5.64 -4.13 -16.65
C GLN A 2 4.64 -4.83 -15.73
N TYR A 3 4.50 -6.15 -15.85
CA TYR A 3 3.60 -6.93 -15.02
C TYR A 3 4.39 -7.91 -14.14
N TYR A 4 3.94 -8.09 -12.91
CA TYR A 4 4.55 -9.01 -11.96
C TYR A 4 3.49 -9.89 -11.33
N GLN A 5 3.74 -11.19 -11.28
CA GLN A 5 3.02 -12.10 -10.40
C GLN A 5 3.51 -11.90 -8.97
N GLU A 6 2.57 -11.58 -8.09
CA GLU A 6 2.76 -11.41 -6.66
C GLU A 6 2.47 -12.71 -5.92
N HIS A 7 3.50 -13.20 -5.23
CA HIS A 7 3.51 -14.50 -4.56
C HIS A 7 3.39 -14.35 -3.05
N ILE A 8 2.18 -14.10 -2.56
CA ILE A 8 1.91 -13.92 -1.12
C ILE A 8 2.32 -15.13 -0.27
N GLU A 9 2.34 -16.33 -0.86
CA GLU A 9 2.78 -17.56 -0.22
C GLU A 9 4.27 -17.54 0.14
N ARG A 10 5.06 -16.64 -0.45
CA ARG A 10 6.50 -16.48 -0.18
C ARG A 10 6.78 -15.58 1.03
N LEU A 11 5.75 -14.93 1.60
CA LEU A 11 5.89 -14.16 2.83
C LEU A 11 6.24 -15.07 4.02
N SER A 12 7.05 -14.54 4.95
CA SER A 12 7.26 -15.14 6.26
C SER A 12 6.04 -14.89 7.16
N LEU A 13 5.93 -15.64 8.25
CA LEU A 13 4.81 -15.45 9.19
C LEU A 13 4.78 -14.03 9.75
N SER A 14 5.92 -13.47 10.12
CA SER A 14 6.00 -12.13 10.70
C SER A 14 5.48 -11.05 9.75
N GLU A 15 5.73 -11.21 8.46
CA GLU A 15 5.27 -10.28 7.43
C GLU A 15 3.80 -10.45 7.16
N MET A 16 3.33 -11.68 7.02
CA MET A 16 1.92 -11.97 6.81
C MET A 16 1.08 -11.41 7.97
N MET A 17 1.55 -11.60 9.21
CA MET A 17 0.95 -11.07 10.44
C MET A 17 0.95 -9.53 10.49
N ARG A 18 2.00 -8.88 9.99
CA ARG A 18 2.11 -7.42 9.92
C ARG A 18 1.30 -6.80 8.77
N SER A 19 1.02 -7.55 7.70
CA SER A 19 0.12 -7.12 6.62
C SER A 19 -1.36 -7.16 7.04
N ASN A 20 -1.71 -7.99 8.03
CA ASN A 20 -3.08 -8.12 8.53
C ASN A 20 -3.13 -8.11 10.08
N PRO A 21 -2.74 -6.99 10.72
CA PRO A 21 -2.56 -6.93 12.17
C PRO A 21 -3.88 -7.08 12.95
N LYS A 22 -5.03 -6.77 12.32
CA LYS A 22 -6.36 -6.86 12.94
C LYS A 22 -6.87 -8.30 13.12
N ARG A 23 -6.28 -9.30 12.43
CA ARG A 23 -6.78 -10.69 12.42
C ARG A 23 -5.66 -11.72 12.57
N PRO A 24 -4.85 -11.67 13.65
CA PRO A 24 -3.63 -12.46 13.80
C PRO A 24 -3.86 -13.97 13.68
N LEU A 25 -4.92 -14.50 14.31
CA LEU A 25 -5.22 -15.94 14.28
C LEU A 25 -5.56 -16.42 12.86
N LEU A 26 -6.43 -15.69 12.15
CA LEU A 26 -6.81 -16.00 10.77
C LEU A 26 -5.58 -15.96 9.86
N THR A 27 -4.76 -14.92 10.01
CA THR A 27 -3.53 -14.73 9.24
C THR A 27 -2.54 -15.88 9.47
N PHE A 28 -2.35 -16.31 10.72
CA PHE A 28 -1.53 -17.48 11.04
C PHE A 28 -2.04 -18.75 10.36
N ILE A 29 -3.37 -18.98 10.38
CA ILE A 29 -3.93 -20.18 9.78
C ILE A 29 -3.79 -20.17 8.26
N ILE A 30 -4.06 -19.03 7.60
CA ILE A 30 -3.85 -18.89 6.16
C ILE A 30 -2.38 -19.15 5.83
N TRP A 31 -1.45 -18.55 6.58
CA TRP A 31 -0.02 -18.79 6.40
C TRP A 31 0.34 -20.27 6.52
N LEU A 32 -0.16 -20.95 7.56
CA LEU A 32 0.09 -22.36 7.78
C LEU A 32 -0.44 -23.22 6.61
N LEU A 33 -1.67 -22.96 6.15
CA LEU A 33 -2.27 -23.67 5.02
C LEU A 33 -1.45 -23.53 3.74
N LEU A 34 -0.90 -22.33 3.48
CA LEU A 34 -0.04 -22.08 2.33
C LEU A 34 1.31 -22.79 2.45
N LYS A 35 1.94 -22.76 3.64
CA LYS A 35 3.23 -23.43 3.87
C LYS A 35 3.13 -24.96 3.90
N SER A 36 1.98 -25.50 4.29
CA SER A 36 1.72 -26.94 4.27
C SER A 36 1.22 -27.46 2.92
N CYS A 37 1.13 -26.60 1.88
CA CYS A 37 0.58 -26.94 0.56
C CYS A 37 -0.87 -27.48 0.59
N ILE A 38 -1.60 -27.26 1.69
CA ILE A 38 -3.00 -27.65 1.85
C ILE A 38 -3.91 -26.63 1.14
N GLY A 39 -3.49 -25.37 1.10
CA GLY A 39 -4.10 -24.32 0.31
C GLY A 39 -3.14 -23.79 -0.76
N SER A 40 -3.69 -23.36 -1.89
CA SER A 40 -2.96 -22.57 -2.89
C SER A 40 -3.69 -21.24 -3.11
N VAL A 41 -2.93 -20.15 -3.22
CA VAL A 41 -3.45 -18.87 -3.71
C VAL A 41 -2.89 -18.71 -5.11
N LYS A 42 -3.75 -18.38 -6.08
CA LYS A 42 -3.28 -17.97 -7.39
C LYS A 42 -2.55 -16.63 -7.25
N PRO A 43 -1.31 -16.49 -7.76
CA PRO A 43 -0.60 -15.22 -7.72
C PRO A 43 -1.48 -14.11 -8.32
N SER A 44 -1.58 -12.97 -7.64
CA SER A 44 -2.16 -11.76 -8.22
C SER A 44 -1.20 -11.18 -9.24
N ILE A 45 -1.71 -10.62 -10.34
CA ILE A 45 -0.86 -9.85 -11.26
C ILE A 45 -0.96 -8.38 -10.86
N CYS A 46 0.20 -7.81 -10.56
CA CYS A 46 0.38 -6.40 -10.26
C CYS A 46 0.99 -5.70 -11.47
N ALA A 47 0.32 -4.65 -11.94
CA ALA A 47 0.85 -3.77 -12.96
C ALA A 47 1.77 -2.73 -12.32
N VAL A 48 2.95 -2.59 -12.89
CA VAL A 48 4.00 -1.68 -12.47
C VAL A 48 4.27 -0.76 -13.65
N LYS A 49 3.85 0.49 -13.52
CA LYS A 49 4.13 1.53 -14.51
C LYS A 49 5.62 1.76 -14.63
N GLU A 50 6.07 2.10 -15.85
CA GLU A 50 7.51 2.24 -16.10
C GLU A 50 8.06 3.55 -15.53
N THR A 51 7.22 4.59 -15.48
CA THR A 51 7.58 5.88 -14.87
C THR A 51 6.54 6.35 -13.86
N ALA A 52 6.98 7.15 -12.89
CA ALA A 52 6.11 7.80 -11.90
C ALA A 52 5.09 8.74 -12.59
N GLU A 53 5.49 9.37 -13.69
CA GLU A 53 4.63 10.26 -14.50
C GLU A 53 3.41 9.54 -15.06
N GLU A 54 3.54 8.28 -15.48
CA GLU A 54 2.39 7.54 -15.98
C GLU A 54 1.32 7.32 -14.90
N ASN A 55 1.65 7.43 -13.61
CA ASN A 55 0.66 7.31 -12.52
C ASN A 55 -0.10 8.61 -12.26
N LEU A 56 0.34 9.72 -12.86
CA LEU A 56 -0.29 11.01 -12.68
C LEU A 56 -1.66 11.05 -13.36
N ILE A 57 -2.58 11.75 -12.71
CA ILE A 57 -3.89 12.11 -13.25
C ILE A 57 -4.04 13.62 -13.21
N GLU A 58 -4.83 14.16 -14.13
CA GLU A 58 -5.21 15.57 -14.13
C GLU A 58 -6.28 15.83 -13.06
N ARG A 59 -6.43 17.10 -12.66
CA ARG A 59 -7.37 17.48 -11.59
C ARG A 59 -8.83 17.21 -11.98
N ASP A 60 -9.17 17.33 -13.24
CA ASP A 60 -10.51 17.05 -13.78
C ASP A 60 -10.80 15.54 -13.88
N GLN A 61 -9.77 14.69 -13.80
CA GLN A 61 -9.89 13.23 -13.74
C GLN A 61 -10.10 12.71 -12.30
N ILE A 62 -10.15 13.59 -11.30
CA ILE A 62 -10.41 13.20 -9.90
C ILE A 62 -11.89 12.83 -9.74
N PRO A 63 -12.19 11.62 -9.26
CA PRO A 63 -13.57 11.17 -9.07
C PRO A 63 -14.35 12.10 -8.14
N GLN A 64 -15.62 12.35 -8.49
CA GLN A 64 -16.47 13.28 -7.75
C GLN A 64 -16.57 12.96 -6.26
N GLN A 65 -16.51 11.68 -5.89
CA GLN A 65 -16.55 11.22 -4.49
C GLN A 65 -15.33 11.67 -3.68
N ALA A 66 -14.18 11.89 -4.32
CA ALA A 66 -12.94 12.28 -3.64
C ALA A 66 -12.67 13.80 -3.69
N GLN A 67 -13.41 14.57 -4.50
CA GLN A 67 -13.09 15.98 -4.75
C GLN A 67 -13.04 16.83 -3.47
N SER A 68 -14.03 16.69 -2.58
CA SER A 68 -14.09 17.47 -1.33
C SER A 68 -12.91 17.15 -0.40
N ASP A 69 -12.50 15.89 -0.31
CA ASP A 69 -11.37 15.47 0.52
C ASP A 69 -10.05 15.99 -0.07
N ILE A 70 -9.89 15.90 -1.40
CA ILE A 70 -8.71 16.39 -2.10
C ILE A 70 -8.59 17.91 -1.96
N GLU A 71 -9.68 18.66 -2.08
CA GLU A 71 -9.66 20.11 -1.86
C GLU A 71 -9.24 20.46 -0.43
N SER A 72 -9.80 19.76 0.56
CA SER A 72 -9.41 19.92 1.96
C SER A 72 -7.93 19.60 2.20
N ILE A 73 -7.40 18.57 1.53
CA ILE A 73 -5.97 18.20 1.59
C ILE A 73 -5.09 19.27 0.96
N LEU A 74 -5.50 19.86 -0.17
CA LEU A 74 -4.76 20.93 -0.83
C LEU A 74 -4.68 22.18 0.05
N GLU A 75 -5.78 22.56 0.70
CA GLU A 75 -5.81 23.66 1.67
C GLU A 75 -4.93 23.38 2.89
N GLU A 76 -4.99 22.16 3.44
CA GLU A 76 -4.14 21.71 4.55
C GLU A 76 -2.65 21.82 4.16
N LEU A 77 -2.27 21.28 3.00
CA LEU A 77 -0.91 21.32 2.47
C LEU A 77 -0.40 22.75 2.27
N GLU A 78 -1.18 23.60 1.61
CA GLU A 78 -0.82 25.01 1.36
C GLU A 78 -0.60 25.76 2.68
N SER A 79 -1.49 25.57 3.66
CA SER A 79 -1.39 26.20 4.98
C SER A 79 -0.09 25.84 5.74
N HIS A 80 0.48 24.67 5.43
CA HIS A 80 1.73 24.18 6.00
C HIS A 80 2.96 24.42 5.12
N GLY A 81 2.82 25.17 4.02
CA GLY A 81 3.93 25.59 3.15
C GLY A 81 4.36 24.53 2.13
N PHE A 82 3.48 23.58 1.81
CA PHE A 82 3.67 22.66 0.70
C PHE A 82 3.22 23.29 -0.62
N VAL A 83 3.92 22.97 -1.71
CA VAL A 83 3.79 23.58 -3.03
C VAL A 83 3.89 22.51 -4.13
N ASP A 84 3.54 22.87 -5.35
CA ASP A 84 3.60 22.02 -6.55
C ASP A 84 2.88 20.67 -6.37
N PRO A 85 1.57 20.66 -6.09
CA PRO A 85 0.83 19.42 -5.89
C PRO A 85 0.70 18.60 -7.18
N LEU A 86 0.90 17.30 -7.05
CA LEU A 86 0.68 16.27 -8.05
C LEU A 86 -0.40 15.28 -7.58
N PHE A 87 -1.16 14.74 -8.52
CA PHE A 87 -2.20 13.74 -8.23
C PHE A 87 -1.81 12.40 -8.83
N GLU A 88 -1.68 11.36 -8.00
CA GLU A 88 -1.47 9.97 -8.42
C GLU A 88 -2.79 9.18 -8.29
N GLY A 89 -3.17 8.44 -9.34
CA GLY A 89 -4.30 7.53 -9.27
C GLY A 89 -3.92 6.22 -8.55
N LEU A 90 -4.61 5.90 -7.45
CA LEU A 90 -4.42 4.65 -6.73
C LEU A 90 -5.25 3.55 -7.39
N LYS A 91 -4.59 2.65 -8.10
CA LYS A 91 -5.26 1.57 -8.84
C LYS A 91 -5.13 0.25 -8.11
N SER A 92 -6.20 -0.53 -8.08
CA SER A 92 -6.21 -1.92 -7.63
C SER A 92 -6.92 -2.78 -8.67
N GLY A 93 -6.76 -4.09 -8.57
CA GLY A 93 -7.50 -5.04 -9.40
C GLY A 93 -6.60 -6.13 -9.93
N ASN A 94 -7.20 -7.01 -10.73
CA ASN A 94 -6.45 -8.04 -11.43
C ASN A 94 -6.19 -7.55 -12.85
N CYS A 95 -4.92 -7.47 -13.24
CA CYS A 95 -4.50 -7.03 -14.58
C CYS A 95 -5.08 -7.90 -15.71
N ASP A 96 -5.48 -9.14 -15.43
CA ASP A 96 -6.13 -10.02 -16.42
C ASP A 96 -7.62 -9.70 -16.64
N ILE A 97 -8.23 -8.93 -15.75
CA ILE A 97 -9.68 -8.72 -15.72
C ILE A 97 -9.95 -7.22 -15.86
N GLU A 98 -9.63 -6.44 -14.83
CA GLU A 98 -9.93 -5.00 -14.74
C GLU A 98 -9.00 -4.32 -13.72
N LEU A 99 -8.52 -3.12 -14.04
CA LEU A 99 -7.90 -2.20 -13.09
C LEU A 99 -8.92 -1.13 -12.70
N LYS A 100 -9.17 -0.98 -11.40
CA LYS A 100 -10.12 -0.02 -10.83
C LYS A 100 -9.37 1.08 -10.10
N LEU A 101 -9.82 2.31 -10.27
CA LEU A 101 -9.33 3.45 -9.50
C LEU A 101 -9.94 3.39 -8.09
N GLU A 102 -9.16 3.00 -7.09
CA GLU A 102 -9.58 2.89 -5.69
C GLU A 102 -9.31 4.14 -4.87
N GLY A 103 -8.71 5.18 -5.45
CA GLY A 103 -8.39 6.38 -4.71
C GLY A 103 -7.48 7.33 -5.46
N VAL A 104 -7.15 8.43 -4.79
CA VAL A 104 -6.26 9.48 -5.29
C VAL A 104 -5.26 9.83 -4.19
N SER A 105 -3.99 9.96 -4.56
CA SER A 105 -2.94 10.45 -3.68
C SER A 105 -2.48 11.83 -4.14
N VAL A 106 -2.43 12.77 -3.22
CA VAL A 106 -1.80 14.08 -3.42
C VAL A 106 -0.35 13.99 -2.96
N ILE A 107 0.58 14.35 -3.84
CA ILE A 107 2.01 14.44 -3.53
C ILE A 107 2.42 15.90 -3.67
N SER A 108 3.10 16.45 -2.68
CA SER A 108 3.52 17.84 -2.71
C SER A 108 4.82 18.04 -1.92
N ARG A 109 5.73 18.86 -2.46
CA ARG A 109 7.00 19.17 -1.79
C ARG A 109 6.82 20.35 -0.83
N HIS A 110 7.51 20.36 0.28
CA HIS A 110 7.57 21.54 1.13
C HIS A 110 8.44 22.62 0.47
N LYS A 111 8.12 23.91 0.68
CA LYS A 111 8.82 25.05 0.05
C LYS A 111 10.33 25.12 0.35
N SER A 112 10.78 24.55 1.47
CA SER A 112 12.22 24.44 1.79
C SER A 112 12.91 23.28 1.04
N GLY A 113 12.13 22.39 0.41
CA GLY A 113 12.62 21.18 -0.27
C GLY A 113 13.08 20.06 0.67
N ASP A 114 12.88 20.20 1.97
CA ASP A 114 13.35 19.23 2.98
C ASP A 114 12.50 17.95 3.07
N CYS A 115 11.25 18.01 2.63
CA CYS A 115 10.35 16.88 2.67
C CYS A 115 9.25 16.94 1.60
N VAL A 116 8.67 15.78 1.33
CA VAL A 116 7.49 15.57 0.48
C VAL A 116 6.37 14.99 1.33
N ALA A 117 5.19 15.57 1.21
CA ALA A 117 3.96 14.99 1.73
C ALA A 117 3.32 14.10 0.68
N CYS A 118 2.90 12.91 1.09
CA CYS A 118 2.06 12.01 0.29
C CYS A 118 0.81 11.69 1.11
N ILE A 119 -0.34 12.16 0.64
CA ILE A 119 -1.64 12.03 1.32
C ILE A 119 -2.62 11.32 0.39
N ALA A 120 -3.09 10.14 0.80
CA ALA A 120 -3.93 9.26 0.01
C ALA A 120 -5.36 9.18 0.57
N VAL A 121 -6.35 9.38 -0.30
CA VAL A 121 -7.77 9.16 -0.05
C VAL A 121 -8.19 7.91 -0.81
N ARG A 122 -8.91 7.00 -0.15
CA ARG A 122 -9.48 5.80 -0.77
C ARG A 122 -10.96 5.99 -1.01
N ILE A 123 -11.40 5.63 -2.21
CA ILE A 123 -12.78 5.61 -2.66
C ILE A 123 -13.25 4.15 -2.48
N SER A 124 -13.73 3.79 -1.29
CA SER A 124 -14.33 2.47 -1.07
C SER A 124 -15.57 2.55 -0.18
N GLU A 125 -16.62 1.81 -0.53
CA GLU A 125 -17.85 1.79 0.26
C GLU A 125 -17.62 1.25 1.67
N GLY A 126 -17.86 2.11 2.67
CA GLY A 126 -17.96 1.72 4.08
C GLY A 126 -16.66 1.78 4.88
N ASP A 127 -15.58 2.32 4.31
CA ASP A 127 -14.37 2.65 5.07
C ASP A 127 -14.35 4.17 5.28
N ASP A 128 -14.82 4.65 6.45
CA ASP A 128 -14.54 6.00 6.99
C ASP A 128 -13.05 6.09 7.39
N SER A 129 -12.16 5.53 6.56
CA SER A 129 -10.74 5.53 6.84
C SER A 129 -10.22 6.93 6.59
N SER A 130 -9.81 7.61 7.66
CA SER A 130 -9.05 8.86 7.60
C SER A 130 -7.97 8.79 6.51
N PRO A 131 -7.74 9.86 5.74
CA PRO A 131 -6.71 9.88 4.71
C PRO A 131 -5.36 9.40 5.26
N PHE A 132 -4.70 8.51 4.52
CA PHE A 132 -3.36 8.07 4.86
C PHE A 132 -2.38 9.19 4.57
N ARG A 133 -1.61 9.63 5.57
CA ARG A 133 -0.64 10.72 5.45
C ARG A 133 0.76 10.19 5.68
N SER A 134 1.71 10.66 4.89
CA SER A 134 3.12 10.42 5.11
C SER A 134 3.97 11.62 4.72
N LEU A 135 5.07 11.81 5.45
CA LEU A 135 6.14 12.75 5.13
C LEU A 135 7.42 11.96 4.82
N GLN A 136 8.13 12.38 3.78
CA GLN A 136 9.32 11.71 3.28
C GLN A 136 10.46 12.73 3.12
N THR A 137 11.61 12.45 3.73
CA THR A 137 12.87 13.19 3.52
C THR A 137 13.87 12.25 2.88
N PHE A 138 14.43 12.64 1.74
CA PHE A 138 15.38 11.84 0.99
C PHE A 138 16.79 12.14 1.46
N VAL A 139 17.51 11.11 1.89
CA VAL A 139 18.90 11.24 2.35
C VAL A 139 19.84 11.06 1.16
N ASP A 140 19.60 10.03 0.36
CA ASP A 140 20.34 9.70 -0.86
C ASP A 140 19.46 8.75 -1.73
N PRO A 141 19.88 8.38 -2.96
CA PRO A 141 19.11 7.50 -3.85
C PRO A 141 18.67 6.16 -3.24
N GLU A 142 19.35 5.69 -2.20
CA GLU A 142 19.06 4.43 -1.53
C GLU A 142 18.30 4.61 -0.21
N ASN A 143 18.38 5.77 0.44
CA ASN A 143 17.89 6.00 1.79
C ASN A 143 16.83 7.11 1.90
N VAL A 144 15.72 6.80 2.58
CA VAL A 144 14.61 7.72 2.81
C VAL A 144 14.09 7.61 4.25
N ILE A 145 13.86 8.75 4.90
CA ILE A 145 13.24 8.84 6.22
C ILE A 145 11.75 9.08 5.99
N VAL A 146 10.90 8.24 6.56
CA VAL A 146 9.45 8.35 6.39
C VAL A 146 8.76 8.42 7.73
N THR A 147 7.80 9.32 7.88
CA THR A 147 6.90 9.35 9.04
C THR A 147 5.47 9.30 8.53
N MET A 148 4.68 8.33 8.99
CA MET A 148 3.35 8.09 8.44
C MET A 148 2.28 7.79 9.48
N THR A 149 1.04 8.11 9.13
CA THR A 149 -0.17 7.85 9.91
C THR A 149 -0.66 6.43 9.62
N ALA A 150 -0.06 5.45 10.31
CA ALA A 150 -0.48 4.07 10.22
C ALA A 150 -0.15 3.32 11.51
N SER A 151 -0.96 2.32 11.85
CA SER A 151 -0.52 1.27 12.76
C SER A 151 0.71 0.58 12.15
N LYS A 152 1.71 0.22 12.96
CA LYS A 152 2.96 -0.41 12.53
C LYS A 152 2.71 -1.54 11.51
N VAL A 153 2.90 -1.24 10.22
CA VAL A 153 2.78 -2.19 9.11
C VAL A 153 4.17 -2.72 8.74
N PHE A 154 4.19 -3.77 7.93
CA PHE A 154 5.43 -4.25 7.34
C PHE A 154 5.95 -3.19 6.36
N ASN A 155 7.13 -2.63 6.64
CA ASN A 155 7.85 -1.86 5.65
C ASN A 155 8.74 -2.81 4.84
N ASP A 156 8.39 -3.01 3.58
CA ASP A 156 9.11 -3.84 2.62
C ASP A 156 10.05 -3.03 1.71
N THR A 157 10.10 -1.71 1.90
CA THR A 157 10.94 -0.80 1.10
C THR A 157 12.35 -0.76 1.70
N PRO A 158 13.38 -1.24 0.99
CA PRO A 158 14.76 -1.13 1.46
C PRO A 158 15.19 0.32 1.63
N GLY A 159 16.09 0.55 2.59
CA GLY A 159 16.64 1.89 2.87
C GLY A 159 15.61 2.88 3.42
N CYS A 160 14.42 2.42 3.81
CA CYS A 160 13.37 3.28 4.32
C CYS A 160 13.28 3.17 5.85
N ASP A 161 13.68 4.25 6.55
CA ASP A 161 13.52 4.39 8.00
C ASP A 161 12.12 4.93 8.30
N VAL A 162 11.19 4.02 8.61
CA VAL A 162 9.79 4.36 8.83
C VAL A 162 9.47 4.53 10.32
N THR A 163 8.96 5.70 10.65
CA THR A 163 8.31 5.99 11.92
C THR A 163 6.79 5.96 11.75
N TYR A 164 6.15 5.04 12.47
CA TYR A 164 4.69 4.92 12.53
C TYR A 164 4.16 5.73 13.70
N CYS A 165 3.13 6.54 13.47
CA CYS A 165 2.48 7.28 14.54
C CYS A 165 0.97 7.38 14.34
N ASN A 166 0.25 7.60 15.45
CA ASN A 166 -1.18 7.88 15.44
C ASN A 166 -1.38 9.41 15.36
N ALA A 167 -0.87 10.07 14.32
CA ALA A 167 -1.20 11.48 14.07
C ALA A 167 -2.53 11.54 13.31
N GLU A 168 -3.40 12.46 13.70
CA GLU A 168 -4.70 12.64 13.06
C GLU A 168 -4.66 13.72 11.95
N SER A 169 -3.62 14.55 11.94
CA SER A 169 -3.45 15.66 10.98
C SER A 169 -2.00 15.84 10.54
N LEU A 170 -1.80 16.61 9.46
CA LEU A 170 -0.47 17.01 9.00
C LEU A 170 0.25 17.90 10.03
N ALA A 171 -0.50 18.75 10.74
CA ALA A 171 0.02 19.60 11.81
C ALA A 171 0.70 18.80 12.95
N GLU A 172 0.19 17.60 13.26
CA GLU A 172 0.82 16.70 14.23
C GLU A 172 1.97 15.87 13.63
N LEU A 173 1.88 15.56 12.33
CA LEU A 173 2.85 14.72 11.63
C LEU A 173 4.18 15.45 11.39
N ILE A 174 4.12 16.73 10.99
CA ILE A 174 5.29 17.58 10.70
C ILE A 174 6.29 17.64 11.87
N PRO A 175 5.91 18.00 13.11
CA PRO A 175 6.87 18.12 14.21
C PRO A 175 7.52 16.76 14.54
N ARG A 176 6.77 15.66 14.46
CA ARG A 176 7.30 14.30 14.65
C ARG A 176 8.32 13.94 13.58
N HIS A 177 8.02 14.26 12.32
CA HIS A 177 8.93 14.01 11.21
C HIS A 177 10.22 14.82 11.35
N ARG A 178 10.11 16.12 11.66
CA ARG A 178 11.26 17.01 11.88
C ARG A 178 12.14 16.53 13.04
N GLN A 179 11.51 16.12 14.14
CA GLN A 179 12.23 15.52 15.26
C GLN A 179 13.01 14.27 14.82
N ARG A 180 12.36 13.37 14.08
CA ARG A 180 13.01 12.14 13.59
C ARG A 180 14.20 12.43 12.67
N VAL A 181 14.05 13.38 11.74
CA VAL A 181 15.13 13.81 10.84
C VAL A 181 16.29 14.40 11.64
N ALA A 182 16.01 15.25 12.64
CA ALA A 182 17.03 15.85 13.50
C ALA A 182 17.77 14.81 14.36
N GLU A 183 17.06 13.81 14.91
CA GLU A 183 17.65 12.72 15.69
C GLU A 183 18.63 11.87 14.88
N LEU A 184 18.32 11.64 13.60
CA LEU A 184 19.17 10.86 12.71
C LEU A 184 20.39 11.65 12.22
N GLY A 185 20.32 12.99 12.22
CA GLY A 185 21.46 13.87 11.93
C GLY A 185 22.05 13.72 10.52
N HIS A 186 21.27 13.18 9.58
CA HIS A 186 21.70 13.01 8.19
C HIS A 186 21.67 14.34 7.42
N VAL A 187 22.57 14.48 6.45
CA VAL A 187 22.45 15.47 5.38
C VAL A 187 21.43 14.93 4.39
N PHE A 188 20.44 15.74 4.01
CA PHE A 188 19.36 15.34 3.11
C PHE A 188 19.42 16.12 1.81
N GLU A 189 18.89 15.50 0.76
CA GLU A 189 18.77 16.08 -0.56
C GLU A 189 17.58 17.04 -0.59
N VAL A 190 17.80 18.22 -1.18
CA VAL A 190 16.80 19.29 -1.25
C VAL A 190 16.06 19.17 -2.57
N ILE A 191 14.74 19.00 -2.52
CA ILE A 191 13.87 18.93 -3.69
C ILE A 191 13.43 20.34 -4.11
N ARG A 192 13.91 20.78 -5.26
CA ARG A 192 13.75 22.14 -5.78
C ARG A 192 12.62 22.27 -6.78
N SER A 193 12.21 21.17 -7.41
CA SER A 193 11.21 21.17 -8.47
C SER A 193 10.28 19.96 -8.39
N GLN A 194 9.19 20.03 -9.15
CA GLN A 194 8.27 18.91 -9.36
C GLN A 194 8.95 17.75 -10.11
N GLU A 195 9.87 18.05 -11.02
CA GLU A 195 10.65 17.04 -11.77
C GLU A 195 11.56 16.25 -10.82
N GLU A 196 12.31 16.92 -9.95
CA GLU A 196 13.13 16.26 -8.92
C GLU A 196 12.26 15.39 -8.00
N MET A 197 11.07 15.87 -7.62
CA MET A 197 10.12 15.07 -6.80
C MET A 197 9.71 13.77 -7.50
N LEU A 198 9.46 13.82 -8.81
CA LEU A 198 9.11 12.65 -9.62
C LEU A 198 10.29 11.69 -9.78
N GLU A 199 11.51 12.20 -9.97
CA GLU A 199 12.73 11.38 -10.02
C GLU A 199 12.93 10.61 -8.71
N TRP A 200 12.84 11.29 -7.56
CA TRP A 200 12.95 10.67 -6.25
C TRP A 200 11.87 9.61 -5.99
N ARG A 201 10.65 9.88 -6.48
CA ARG A 201 9.53 8.95 -6.42
C ARG A 201 9.80 7.70 -7.25
N GLN A 202 10.30 7.88 -8.48
CA GLN A 202 10.68 6.79 -9.38
C GLN A 202 11.77 5.91 -8.77
N LEU A 203 12.86 6.51 -8.28
CA LEU A 203 13.97 5.78 -7.65
C LEU A 203 13.50 4.93 -6.46
N SER A 204 12.64 5.50 -5.62
CA SER A 204 12.07 4.78 -4.47
C SER A 204 11.18 3.62 -4.91
N PHE A 205 10.42 3.80 -5.99
CA PHE A 205 9.57 2.75 -6.54
C PHE A 205 10.40 1.63 -7.16
N GLU A 206 11.38 1.94 -8.01
CA GLU A 206 12.29 0.97 -8.63
C GLU A 206 13.03 0.15 -7.57
N ARG A 207 13.52 0.79 -6.51
CA ARG A 207 14.16 0.11 -5.38
C ARG A 207 13.23 -0.91 -4.71
N THR A 208 11.97 -0.53 -4.47
CA THR A 208 10.96 -1.43 -3.91
C THR A 208 10.66 -2.61 -4.83
N ILE A 209 10.49 -2.38 -6.13
CA ILE A 209 10.26 -3.44 -7.12
C ILE A 209 11.47 -4.38 -7.19
N ALA A 210 12.68 -3.84 -7.29
CA ALA A 210 13.92 -4.62 -7.34
C ALA A 210 14.07 -5.50 -6.10
N ALA A 211 13.74 -4.99 -4.91
CA ALA A 211 13.76 -5.75 -3.68
C ALA A 211 12.77 -6.92 -3.69
N LYS A 212 11.53 -6.67 -4.14
CA LYS A 212 10.47 -7.67 -4.28
C LYS A 212 10.86 -8.76 -5.28
N VAL A 213 11.47 -8.39 -6.41
CA VAL A 213 11.95 -9.32 -7.44
C VAL A 213 13.12 -10.15 -6.92
N LYS A 214 14.14 -9.51 -6.31
CA LYS A 214 15.31 -10.20 -5.74
C LYS A 214 14.91 -11.25 -4.72
N ARG A 215 13.86 -10.97 -3.95
CA ARG A 215 13.30 -11.87 -2.95
C ARG A 215 12.45 -12.99 -3.56
N GLY A 216 12.07 -12.88 -4.83
CA GLY A 216 11.09 -13.73 -5.48
C GLY A 216 9.67 -13.45 -5.03
N TYR A 217 9.38 -12.38 -4.29
CA TYR A 217 7.98 -12.01 -4.03
C TYR A 217 7.26 -11.62 -5.32
N PHE A 218 7.98 -10.92 -6.20
CA PHE A 218 7.55 -10.60 -7.55
C PHE A 218 8.28 -11.46 -8.57
N THR A 219 7.54 -12.08 -9.47
CA THR A 219 8.08 -12.76 -10.65
C THR A 219 7.57 -12.04 -11.88
N ARG A 220 8.45 -11.69 -12.83
CA ARG A 220 8.03 -10.98 -14.05
C ARG A 220 6.99 -11.82 -14.80
N HIS A 221 5.88 -11.19 -15.17
CA HIS A 221 4.80 -11.77 -15.95
C HIS A 221 4.77 -11.11 -17.32
N ILE A 222 4.61 -11.92 -18.37
CA ILE A 222 4.40 -11.45 -19.73
C ILE A 222 2.95 -11.80 -20.04
N PRO A 223 2.03 -10.81 -20.14
CA PRO A 223 0.64 -11.10 -20.44
C PRO A 223 0.49 -11.67 -21.86
N ASP A 224 -0.43 -12.61 -22.02
CA ASP A 224 -0.81 -13.17 -23.31
C ASP A 224 -1.80 -12.21 -24.01
N GLY A 225 -1.31 -11.14 -24.63
CA GLY A 225 -2.15 -10.21 -25.40
C GLY A 225 -1.64 -8.76 -25.44
N PRO A 226 -2.05 -7.94 -26.42
CA PRO A 226 -1.49 -6.60 -26.62
C PRO A 226 -2.11 -5.49 -25.77
N ASP A 227 -3.31 -5.68 -25.20
CA ASP A 227 -4.09 -4.55 -24.68
C ASP A 227 -4.35 -4.61 -23.18
N LEU A 228 -4.19 -3.45 -22.55
CA LEU A 228 -4.64 -3.17 -21.19
C LEU A 228 -6.15 -3.43 -21.08
N PRO A 229 -6.66 -4.03 -19.99
CA PRO A 229 -8.08 -3.85 -19.69
C PRO A 229 -8.33 -2.35 -19.43
N ASP A 230 -9.46 -1.84 -19.90
CA ASP A 230 -9.86 -0.45 -19.69
C ASP A 230 -9.80 -0.11 -18.18
N ILE A 231 -9.34 1.11 -17.86
CA ILE A 231 -9.47 1.62 -16.50
C ILE A 231 -10.93 2.04 -16.35
N ILE A 232 -11.67 1.27 -15.57
CA ILE A 232 -13.08 1.56 -15.28
C ILE A 232 -13.12 2.36 -13.98
N ASP A 233 -13.95 3.41 -13.97
CA ASP A 233 -14.27 4.12 -12.74
C ASP A 233 -14.77 3.13 -11.68
N TYR A 234 -14.50 3.45 -10.41
CA TYR A 234 -15.02 2.65 -9.31
C TYR A 234 -16.55 2.67 -9.34
N GLU A 235 -17.14 1.58 -9.83
CA GLU A 235 -18.52 1.26 -9.54
C GLU A 235 -18.57 0.62 -8.15
N PRO A 236 -19.35 1.18 -7.20
CA PRO A 236 -19.54 0.56 -5.90
C PRO A 236 -20.02 -0.88 -6.11
N PRO A 237 -19.40 -1.88 -5.46
CA PRO A 237 -19.78 -3.26 -5.66
C PRO A 237 -21.26 -3.41 -5.33
N GLN A 238 -22.08 -3.80 -6.32
CA GLN A 238 -23.44 -4.25 -6.06
C GLN A 238 -23.36 -5.29 -4.94
N LYS A 239 -23.99 -4.98 -3.80
CA LYS A 239 -23.88 -5.72 -2.55
C LYS A 239 -24.14 -7.21 -2.73
N ASP A 240 -23.09 -7.98 -2.97
CA ASP A 240 -23.05 -9.43 -2.72
C ASP A 240 -22.55 -9.67 -1.28
N VAL A 241 -23.06 -8.87 -0.33
CA VAL A 241 -22.77 -8.99 1.12
C VAL A 241 -23.10 -10.41 1.60
N GLU A 242 -24.13 -11.04 1.01
CA GLU A 242 -24.49 -12.43 1.26
C GLU A 242 -23.39 -13.42 0.83
N LYS A 243 -22.75 -13.25 -0.34
CA LYS A 243 -21.67 -14.15 -0.77
C LYS A 243 -20.41 -14.01 0.07
N ARG A 244 -20.04 -12.80 0.50
CA ARG A 244 -18.88 -12.58 1.38
C ARG A 244 -19.13 -13.16 2.78
N ALA A 245 -20.33 -12.96 3.34
CA ALA A 245 -20.71 -13.55 4.62
C ALA A 245 -20.71 -15.09 4.56
N ASN A 246 -21.23 -15.67 3.47
CA ASN A 246 -21.32 -17.11 3.30
C ASN A 246 -19.94 -17.78 3.16
N ARG A 247 -18.97 -17.16 2.46
CA ARG A 247 -17.57 -17.65 2.44
C ARG A 247 -16.90 -17.57 3.81
N TYR A 248 -17.20 -16.53 4.60
CA TYR A 248 -16.68 -16.40 5.96
C TYR A 248 -17.22 -17.51 6.89
N ILE A 249 -18.51 -17.82 6.78
CA ILE A 249 -19.14 -18.91 7.53
C ILE A 249 -18.54 -20.26 7.14
N GLN A 250 -18.37 -20.53 5.84
CA GLN A 250 -17.75 -21.77 5.35
C GLN A 250 -16.29 -21.91 5.81
N LEU A 251 -15.52 -20.83 5.79
CA LEU A 251 -14.14 -20.83 6.30
C LEU A 251 -14.12 -21.12 7.81
N MET A 252 -15.00 -20.49 8.59
CA MET A 252 -15.10 -20.74 10.04
C MET A 252 -15.48 -22.19 10.36
N ILE A 253 -16.43 -22.78 9.60
CA ILE A 253 -16.79 -24.20 9.73
C ILE A 253 -15.58 -25.10 9.45
N PHE A 254 -14.84 -24.82 8.38
CA PHE A 254 -13.64 -25.58 8.05
C PHE A 254 -12.57 -25.48 9.15
N LEU A 255 -12.32 -24.28 9.67
CA LEU A 255 -11.34 -24.04 10.73
C LEU A 255 -11.70 -24.77 12.04
N VAL A 256 -12.97 -24.77 12.41
CA VAL A 256 -13.46 -25.51 13.58
C VAL A 256 -13.32 -27.01 13.37
N ALA A 257 -13.71 -27.53 12.20
CA ALA A 257 -13.55 -28.96 11.89
C ALA A 257 -12.07 -29.39 11.90
N PHE A 258 -11.19 -28.55 11.36
CA PHE A 258 -9.75 -28.80 11.34
C PHE A 258 -9.17 -28.80 12.76
N ALA A 259 -9.52 -27.82 13.60
CA ALA A 259 -9.08 -27.77 15.00
C ALA A 259 -9.58 -28.99 15.81
N ILE A 260 -10.84 -29.39 15.63
CA ILE A 260 -11.40 -30.60 16.25
C ILE A 260 -10.62 -31.84 15.82
N THR A 261 -10.28 -31.94 14.53
CA THR A 261 -9.52 -33.08 13.99
C THR A 261 -8.13 -33.15 14.61
N ILE A 262 -7.43 -32.02 14.74
CA ILE A 262 -6.12 -31.96 15.41
C ILE A 262 -6.25 -32.39 16.88
N ILE A 263 -7.24 -31.90 17.61
CA ILE A 263 -7.46 -32.26 19.02
C ILE A 263 -7.71 -33.76 19.17
N ILE A 264 -8.53 -34.36 18.29
CA ILE A 264 -8.82 -35.80 18.31
C ILE A 264 -7.54 -36.62 18.02
N VAL A 265 -6.72 -36.19 17.06
CA VAL A 265 -5.46 -36.86 16.71
C VAL A 265 -4.46 -36.75 17.87
N MET A 266 -4.31 -35.58 18.49
CA MET A 266 -3.43 -35.40 19.65
C MET A 266 -3.91 -36.20 20.87
N ALA A 267 -5.22 -36.26 21.12
CA ALA A 267 -5.80 -37.04 22.21
C ALA A 267 -5.63 -38.56 22.03
N ARG A 268 -5.55 -39.03 20.78
CA ARG A 268 -5.25 -40.43 20.46
C ARG A 268 -3.76 -40.78 20.59
N HIS A 269 -2.86 -39.81 20.41
CA HIS A 269 -1.42 -40.07 20.49
C HIS A 269 -0.87 -40.01 21.92
N ASN A 270 -1.60 -39.36 22.85
CA ASN A 270 -1.27 -39.28 24.28
C ASN A 270 -1.95 -40.37 25.14
N ARG A 271 -2.52 -41.41 24.52
CA ARG A 271 -2.99 -42.64 25.19
C ARG A 271 -2.14 -43.82 24.72
#